data_AF-C9JFA7-F1
#
_entry.id   AF-C9JFA7-F1
#
_cell.length_a   1.000
_cell.length_b   1.000
_cell.length_c   1.000
_cell.angle_alpha   90.00
_cell.angle_beta   90.00
_cell.angle_gamma   90.00
#
_symmetry.space_group_name_H-M   'P 1'
#
loop_
_entity.id
_entity.type
_entity.pdbx_description
1 polymer ?
#
loop_
_entity_poly.entity_id
_entity_poly.type
_entity_poly.pdbx_seq_one_letter_code
_entity_poly.pdbx_strand_id
1 'polypeptide(L)'
;MWVFEETVNGRKLTDIINNDHENVKYLPGHKLPENVVAMSNLSEAVQDADLLVFVIPHQFIHRICDEITGRVPKKALGITLIKGIDEGPEGLKLISDIIREKMGIDISVLMGANIANEVAAEKFCETTIGSKVMENGLLFKELL
;
A
#
# COMPACT_ATOMS: atom_id res chain seq x y z
N MET A 1 6.28 7.03 -0.74
CA MET A 1 6.17 5.57 -0.52
C MET A 1 6.85 5.22 0.79
N TRP A 2 6.12 4.67 1.77
CA TRP A 2 6.74 4.21 3.01
C TRP A 2 7.59 2.96 2.77
N VAL A 3 8.77 2.90 3.40
CA VAL A 3 9.69 1.78 3.35
C VAL A 3 10.14 1.48 4.78
N PHE A 4 9.95 0.25 5.25
CA PHE A 4 10.56 -0.19 6.51
C PHE A 4 12.07 -0.11 6.37
N GLU A 5 12.73 0.69 7.21
CA GLU A 5 14.15 0.99 7.03
C GLU A 5 15.01 -0.23 7.31
N GLU A 6 15.84 -0.57 6.33
CA GLU A 6 16.77 -1.68 6.40
C GLU A 6 18.12 -1.28 5.82
N THR A 7 19.19 -1.94 6.27
CA THR A 7 20.51 -1.77 5.66
C THR A 7 20.73 -2.85 4.61
N VAL A 8 20.94 -2.45 3.36
CA VAL A 8 21.23 -3.35 2.23
C VAL A 8 22.55 -2.89 1.61
N ASN A 9 23.52 -3.80 1.48
CA ASN A 9 24.85 -3.49 0.93
C ASN A 9 25.52 -2.26 1.59
N GLY A 10 25.33 -2.07 2.90
CA GLY A 10 25.90 -0.97 3.67
C GLY A 10 25.22 0.40 3.51
N ARG A 11 24.12 0.49 2.75
CA ARG A 11 23.30 1.71 2.61
C ARG A 11 21.89 1.48 3.16
N LYS A 12 21.21 2.56 3.55
CA LYS A 12 19.78 2.50 3.88
C LYS A 12 18.97 2.17 2.63
N LEU A 13 17.95 1.33 2.77
CA LEU A 13 17.11 0.93 1.64
C LEU A 13 16.36 2.13 1.04
N THR A 14 15.94 3.09 1.88
CA THR A 14 15.36 4.35 1.40
C THR A 14 16.33 5.13 0.52
N ASP A 15 17.59 5.27 0.94
CA ASP A 15 18.64 5.94 0.15
C ASP A 15 18.91 5.21 -1.17
N ILE A 16 18.92 3.88 -1.17
CA ILE A 16 19.07 3.10 -2.40
C ILE A 16 17.91 3.38 -3.35
N ILE A 17 16.67 3.31 -2.87
CA ILE A 17 15.50 3.53 -3.71
C ILE A 17 15.47 4.96 -4.25
N ASN A 18 15.80 5.97 -3.43
CA ASN A 18 15.77 7.37 -3.85
C ASN A 18 16.88 7.73 -4.85
N ASN A 19 18.07 7.12 -4.74
CA ASN A 19 19.20 7.45 -5.62
C ASN A 19 19.26 6.56 -6.87
N ASP A 20 18.98 5.27 -6.70
CA ASP A 20 19.15 4.28 -7.76
C ASP A 20 17.81 3.96 -8.45
N HIS A 21 16.69 4.51 -7.95
CA HIS A 21 15.32 4.26 -8.40
C HIS A 21 15.00 2.77 -8.52
N GLU A 22 15.42 1.97 -7.54
CA GLU A 22 15.26 0.52 -7.56
C GLU A 22 15.13 -0.04 -6.15
N ASN A 23 14.14 -0.90 -5.92
CA ASN A 23 14.05 -1.69 -4.70
C ASN A 23 14.85 -2.98 -4.86
N VAL A 24 16.17 -2.88 -4.73
CA VAL A 24 17.13 -3.98 -4.98
C VAL A 24 16.90 -5.23 -4.12
N LYS A 25 16.12 -5.11 -3.03
CA LYS A 25 15.82 -6.23 -2.13
C LYS A 25 14.53 -6.95 -2.52
N TYR A 26 13.47 -6.21 -2.82
CA TYR A 26 12.12 -6.77 -2.98
C TYR A 26 11.63 -6.83 -4.43
N LEU A 27 12.24 -6.07 -5.34
CA LEU A 27 11.94 -6.08 -6.77
C LEU A 27 13.22 -5.80 -7.59
N PRO A 28 14.25 -6.67 -7.49
CA PRO A 28 15.52 -6.46 -8.17
C PRO A 28 15.35 -6.46 -9.70
N GLY A 29 16.09 -5.58 -10.39
CA GLY A 29 16.11 -5.49 -11.84
C GLY A 29 15.01 -4.61 -12.47
N HIS A 30 14.11 -4.04 -11.65
CA HIS A 30 13.06 -3.14 -12.13
C HIS A 30 13.26 -1.71 -11.60
N LYS A 31 13.32 -0.74 -12.52
CA LYS A 31 13.38 0.67 -12.16
C LYS A 31 12.00 1.18 -11.76
N LEU A 32 11.93 1.81 -10.60
CA LEU A 32 10.80 2.60 -10.17
C LEU A 32 10.81 3.94 -10.94
N PRO A 33 9.64 4.53 -11.21
CA PRO A 33 9.57 5.88 -11.77
C PRO A 33 10.34 6.91 -10.92
N GLU A 34 10.94 7.92 -11.56
CA GLU A 34 11.77 8.94 -10.90
C GLU A 34 11.00 9.77 -9.85
N ASN A 35 9.67 9.85 -9.98
CA ASN A 35 8.79 10.54 -9.04
C ASN A 35 8.44 9.70 -7.79
N VAL A 36 8.93 8.47 -7.66
CA VAL A 36 8.74 7.66 -6.45
C VAL A 36 9.77 8.04 -5.40
N VAL A 37 9.31 8.62 -4.29
CA VAL A 37 10.15 8.96 -3.13
C VAL A 37 9.92 7.95 -2.00
N ALA A 38 10.99 7.28 -1.57
CA ALA A 38 11.01 6.37 -0.42
C ALA A 38 11.24 7.14 0.89
N MET A 39 10.42 6.85 1.90
CA MET A 39 10.47 7.47 3.22
C MET A 39 10.38 6.40 4.31
N SER A 40 11.23 6.47 5.34
CA SER A 40 11.18 5.52 6.46
C SER A 40 10.27 5.93 7.60
N ASN A 41 9.97 7.22 7.73
CA ASN A 41 8.98 7.71 8.67
C ASN A 41 7.58 7.53 8.09
N LEU A 42 6.83 6.58 8.67
CA LEU A 42 5.47 6.28 8.24
C LEU A 42 4.49 7.45 8.45
N SER A 43 4.66 8.22 9.53
CA SER A 43 3.81 9.37 9.84
C SER A 43 3.97 10.49 8.81
N GLU A 44 5.20 10.78 8.41
CA GLU A 44 5.48 11.77 7.36
C GLU A 44 4.95 11.29 6.01
N ALA A 45 5.07 9.99 5.71
CA ALA A 45 4.62 9.42 4.44
C ALA A 45 3.10 9.53 4.20
N VAL A 46 2.30 9.72 5.25
CA VAL A 46 0.83 9.77 5.16
C VAL A 46 0.22 11.15 5.39
N GLN A 47 1.00 12.11 5.91
CA GLN A 47 0.48 13.36 6.47
C GLN A 47 -0.35 14.19 5.49
N ASP A 48 0.07 14.23 4.23
CA ASP A 48 -0.58 15.04 3.17
C ASP A 48 -1.18 14.16 2.05
N ALA A 49 -1.38 12.86 2.33
CA ALA A 49 -1.88 11.93 1.33
C ALA A 49 -3.41 12.04 1.15
N ASP A 50 -3.86 12.37 -0.05
CA ASP A 50 -5.27 12.26 -0.43
C ASP A 50 -5.67 10.81 -0.74
N LEU A 51 -4.73 10.00 -1.23
CA LEU A 51 -4.94 8.60 -1.57
C LEU A 51 -3.89 7.72 -0.87
N LEU A 52 -4.34 6.68 -0.18
CA LEU A 52 -3.47 5.70 0.49
C LEU A 52 -3.62 4.32 -0.17
N VAL A 53 -2.51 3.75 -0.60
CA VAL A 53 -2.45 2.38 -1.15
C VAL A 53 -1.79 1.47 -0.12
N PHE A 54 -2.57 0.59 0.50
CA PHE A 54 -2.10 -0.37 1.50
C PHE A 54 -1.63 -1.65 0.80
N VAL A 55 -0.31 -1.86 0.74
CA VAL A 55 0.32 -3.02 0.08
C VAL A 55 1.44 -3.59 0.97
N ILE A 56 1.07 -4.07 2.15
CA ILE A 56 1.99 -4.65 3.13
C ILE A 56 1.56 -6.08 3.48
N PRO A 57 2.46 -6.91 4.03
CA PRO A 57 2.06 -8.20 4.58
C PRO A 57 0.97 -8.03 5.66
N HIS A 58 -0.09 -8.84 5.59
CA HIS A 58 -1.29 -8.66 6.41
C HIS A 58 -1.01 -8.65 7.92
N GLN A 59 -0.02 -9.41 8.38
CA GLN A 59 0.37 -9.49 9.79
C GLN A 59 0.79 -8.14 10.42
N PHE A 60 1.15 -7.15 9.60
CA PHE A 60 1.57 -5.84 10.08
C PHE A 60 0.45 -4.80 10.10
N ILE A 61 -0.75 -5.11 9.59
CA ILE A 61 -1.78 -4.09 9.33
C ILE A 61 -2.27 -3.39 10.59
N HIS A 62 -2.43 -4.13 11.69
CA HIS A 62 -2.89 -3.55 12.97
C HIS A 62 -1.91 -2.51 13.48
N ARG A 63 -0.64 -2.88 13.58
CA ARG A 63 0.43 -1.98 14.03
C ARG A 63 0.53 -0.75 13.14
N ILE A 64 0.48 -0.93 11.82
CA ILE A 64 0.59 0.16 10.86
C ILE A 64 -0.58 1.13 11.02
N CYS A 65 -1.82 0.62 11.08
CA CYS A 65 -3.00 1.46 11.30
C CYS A 65 -2.92 2.21 12.64
N ASP A 66 -2.52 1.55 13.72
CA ASP A 66 -2.39 2.18 15.04
C ASP A 66 -1.35 3.32 15.04
N GLU A 67 -0.27 3.17 14.28
CA GLU A 67 0.78 4.19 14.15
C GLU A 67 0.31 5.43 13.38
N ILE A 68 -0.52 5.27 12.35
CA ILE A 68 -0.96 6.38 11.49
C ILE A 68 -2.35 6.94 11.85
N THR A 69 -3.07 6.29 12.75
CA THR A 69 -4.39 6.77 13.20
C THR A 69 -4.27 8.19 13.75
N GLY A 70 -5.12 9.10 13.24
CA GLY A 70 -5.11 10.52 13.59
C GLY A 70 -4.09 11.38 12.84
N ARG A 71 -3.20 10.78 12.04
CA ARG A 71 -2.23 11.49 11.18
C ARG A 71 -2.66 11.53 9.71
N VAL A 72 -3.54 10.62 9.31
CA VAL A 72 -4.10 10.57 7.95
C VAL A 72 -5.17 11.67 7.78
N PRO A 73 -5.16 12.43 6.67
CA PRO A 73 -6.21 13.39 6.38
C PRO A 73 -7.61 12.75 6.39
N LYS A 74 -8.59 13.40 7.04
CA LYS A 74 -9.96 12.87 7.16
C LYS A 74 -10.68 12.66 5.82
N LYS A 75 -10.24 13.37 4.78
CA LYS A 75 -10.80 13.26 3.42
C LYS A 75 -10.06 12.24 2.56
N ALA A 76 -8.99 11.64 3.07
CA ALA A 76 -8.22 10.68 2.33
C ALA A 76 -9.07 9.44 2.00
N LEU A 77 -8.78 8.82 0.86
CA LEU A 77 -9.38 7.56 0.43
C LEU A 77 -8.31 6.48 0.44
N GLY A 78 -8.68 5.27 0.84
CA GLY A 78 -7.76 4.13 0.82
C GLY A 78 -8.15 3.08 -0.20
N ILE A 79 -7.15 2.33 -0.66
CA ILE A 79 -7.32 1.06 -1.34
C ILE A 79 -6.34 0.04 -0.77
N THR A 80 -6.79 -1.18 -0.51
CA THR A 80 -5.92 -2.27 -0.04
C THR A 80 -5.76 -3.35 -1.11
N LEU A 81 -4.51 -3.76 -1.32
CA LEU A 81 -4.11 -4.88 -2.18
C LEU A 81 -3.74 -6.12 -1.35
N ILE A 82 -3.92 -6.03 -0.03
CA ILE A 82 -3.55 -7.08 0.91
C ILE A 82 -4.54 -8.23 0.77
N LYS A 83 -4.07 -9.34 0.21
CA LYS A 83 -4.82 -10.59 0.16
C LYS A 83 -4.76 -11.28 1.51
N GLY A 84 -5.91 -11.59 2.06
CA GLY A 84 -6.03 -12.31 3.33
C GLY A 84 -7.28 -11.92 4.10
N ILE A 85 -7.45 -12.61 5.21
CA ILE A 85 -8.44 -12.36 6.23
C ILE A 85 -7.72 -12.44 7.57
N ASP A 86 -8.29 -11.79 8.57
CA ASP A 86 -7.84 -11.90 9.94
C ASP A 86 -8.86 -12.66 10.78
N GLU A 87 -8.42 -13.20 11.91
CA GLU A 87 -9.27 -13.91 12.86
C GLU A 87 -9.47 -13.07 14.11
N GLY A 88 -10.72 -12.78 14.44
CA GLY A 88 -11.11 -12.05 15.64
C GLY A 88 -12.12 -12.83 16.49
N PRO A 89 -12.50 -12.27 17.65
CA PRO A 89 -13.47 -12.92 18.55
C PRO A 89 -14.85 -13.14 17.91
N GLU A 90 -15.20 -12.37 16.87
CA GLU A 90 -16.45 -12.50 16.11
C GLU A 90 -16.30 -13.39 14.84
N GLY A 91 -15.15 -14.06 14.68
CA GLY A 91 -14.81 -14.88 13.53
C GLY A 91 -13.91 -14.18 12.52
N LEU A 92 -14.08 -14.52 11.25
CA LEU A 92 -13.22 -14.03 10.17
C LEU A 92 -13.56 -12.58 9.81
N LYS A 93 -12.54 -11.76 9.61
CA LYS A 93 -12.67 -10.35 9.27
C LYS A 93 -11.83 -10.00 8.05
N LEU A 94 -12.39 -9.21 7.14
CA LEU A 94 -11.65 -8.73 5.97
C LEU A 94 -10.65 -7.65 6.39
N ILE A 95 -9.48 -7.64 5.74
CA ILE A 95 -8.45 -6.61 5.98
C ILE A 95 -8.98 -5.21 5.67
N SER A 96 -9.81 -5.06 4.63
CA SER A 96 -10.44 -3.79 4.28
C SER A 96 -11.38 -3.26 5.38
N ASP A 97 -12.08 -4.14 6.11
CA ASP A 97 -12.94 -3.75 7.21
C ASP A 97 -12.11 -3.34 8.44
N ILE A 98 -11.00 -4.04 8.73
CA ILE A 98 -10.05 -3.65 9.77
C ILE A 98 -9.49 -2.25 9.53
N ILE A 99 -9.02 -1.98 8.30
CA ILE A 99 -8.48 -0.67 7.95
C ILE A 99 -9.57 0.39 8.07
N ARG A 100 -10.77 0.13 7.53
CA ARG A 100 -11.90 1.07 7.56
C ARG A 100 -12.28 1.44 9.00
N GLU A 101 -12.35 0.47 9.90
CA GLU A 101 -12.68 0.71 11.32
C GLU A 101 -11.61 1.49 12.06
N LYS A 102 -10.33 1.15 11.88
CA LYS A 102 -9.23 1.84 12.57
C LYS A 102 -9.02 3.26 12.04
N MET A 103 -9.09 3.42 10.72
CA MET A 103 -8.72 4.67 10.06
C MET A 103 -9.90 5.64 9.90
N GLY A 104 -11.14 5.15 9.90
CA GLY A 104 -12.32 5.99 9.72
C GLY A 104 -12.45 6.61 8.32
N ILE A 105 -11.79 6.03 7.32
CA ILE A 105 -11.86 6.45 5.90
C ILE A 105 -12.46 5.35 5.03
N ASP A 106 -12.96 5.70 3.84
CA ASP A 106 -13.44 4.69 2.90
C ASP A 106 -12.27 3.91 2.29
N ILE A 107 -12.42 2.58 2.25
CA ILE A 107 -11.41 1.64 1.77
C ILE A 107 -11.98 0.80 0.63
N SER A 108 -11.44 1.00 -0.57
CA SER A 108 -11.63 0.10 -1.71
C SER A 108 -10.66 -1.10 -1.62
N VAL A 109 -10.84 -2.11 -2.47
CA VAL A 109 -9.94 -3.25 -2.58
C VAL A 109 -9.50 -3.44 -4.02
N LEU A 110 -8.28 -3.91 -4.25
CA LEU A 110 -7.83 -4.42 -5.56
C LEU A 110 -7.38 -5.87 -5.41
N MET A 111 -8.13 -6.77 -6.05
CA MET A 111 -7.92 -8.22 -5.96
C MET A 111 -7.94 -8.84 -7.36
N GLY A 112 -6.93 -9.63 -7.68
CA GLY A 112 -6.83 -10.30 -8.97
C GLY A 112 -5.70 -11.31 -9.06
N ALA A 113 -5.57 -11.94 -10.22
CA ALA A 113 -4.49 -12.86 -10.55
C ALA A 113 -3.22 -12.08 -10.93
N ASN A 114 -2.67 -11.34 -9.95
CA ASN A 114 -1.51 -10.47 -10.15
C ASN A 114 -0.28 -11.09 -9.47
N ILE A 115 0.76 -11.38 -10.26
CA ILE A 115 2.09 -11.77 -9.79
C ILE A 115 2.99 -10.54 -9.96
N ALA A 116 3.59 -10.06 -8.86
CA ALA A 116 4.31 -8.77 -8.84
C ALA A 116 5.38 -8.66 -9.94
N ASN A 117 6.19 -9.69 -10.16
CA ASN A 117 7.22 -9.70 -11.21
C ASN A 117 6.64 -9.66 -12.62
N GLU A 118 5.46 -10.22 -12.86
CA GLU A 118 4.82 -10.18 -14.18
C GLU A 118 4.22 -8.81 -14.47
N VAL A 119 3.60 -8.19 -13.45
CA VAL A 119 3.12 -6.81 -13.51
C VAL A 119 4.28 -5.84 -13.75
N ALA A 120 5.38 -5.99 -12.99
CA ALA A 120 6.57 -5.16 -13.14
C ALA A 120 7.29 -5.37 -14.48
N ALA A 121 7.06 -6.50 -15.15
CA ALA A 121 7.55 -6.79 -16.50
C ALA A 121 6.55 -6.40 -17.60
N GLU A 122 5.51 -5.63 -17.27
CA GLU A 122 4.47 -5.14 -18.19
C GLU A 122 3.75 -6.26 -18.96
N LYS A 123 3.69 -7.46 -18.39
CA LYS A 123 2.90 -8.55 -18.98
C LYS A 123 1.42 -8.24 -18.80
N PHE A 124 0.63 -8.59 -19.81
CA PHE A 124 -0.81 -8.48 -19.75
C PHE A 124 -1.37 -9.22 -18.52
N CYS A 125 -2.13 -8.51 -17.71
CA CYS A 125 -2.85 -9.06 -16.58
C CYS A 125 -4.10 -8.22 -16.31
N GLU A 126 -4.99 -8.75 -15.49
CA GLU A 126 -6.23 -8.09 -15.11
C GLU A 126 -6.38 -8.09 -13.58
N THR A 127 -7.23 -7.21 -13.07
CA THR A 127 -7.56 -7.16 -11.66
C THR A 127 -8.97 -6.63 -11.46
N THR A 128 -9.53 -6.81 -10.27
CA THR A 128 -10.86 -6.31 -9.91
C THR A 128 -10.74 -5.29 -8.78
N ILE A 129 -11.28 -4.10 -9.01
CA ILE A 129 -11.48 -3.10 -7.95
C ILE A 129 -12.86 -3.29 -7.35
N GLY A 130 -12.91 -3.56 -6.05
CA GLY A 130 -14.14 -3.58 -5.26
C GLY A 130 -14.28 -2.27 -4.49
N SER A 131 -15.35 -1.52 -4.73
CA SER A 131 -15.64 -0.27 -4.01
C SER A 131 -17.13 -0.17 -3.65
N LYS A 132 -17.40 0.41 -2.48
CA LYS A 132 -18.78 0.73 -2.04
C LYS A 132 -19.27 2.06 -2.63
N VAL A 133 -18.36 2.92 -3.05
CA VAL A 133 -18.63 4.25 -3.61
C VAL A 133 -18.11 4.26 -5.04
N MET A 134 -19.01 4.46 -6.01
CA MET A 134 -18.67 4.35 -7.44
C MET A 134 -17.56 5.33 -7.84
N GLU A 135 -17.64 6.57 -7.36
CA GLU A 135 -16.67 7.62 -7.66
C GLU A 135 -15.26 7.25 -7.18
N ASN A 136 -15.13 6.65 -5.99
CA ASN A 136 -13.85 6.17 -5.48
C ASN A 136 -13.30 5.03 -6.35
N GLY A 137 -14.17 4.10 -6.76
CA GLY A 137 -13.80 3.01 -7.66
C GLY A 137 -13.29 3.49 -9.01
N LEU A 138 -13.94 4.50 -9.61
CA LEU A 138 -13.51 5.12 -10.86
C LEU A 138 -12.17 5.84 -10.70
N LEU A 139 -11.99 6.59 -9.60
CA LEU A 139 -10.73 7.26 -9.31
C LEU A 139 -9.56 6.26 -9.18
N PHE A 140 -9.74 5.16 -8.44
CA PHE A 140 -8.70 4.14 -8.32
C PHE A 140 -8.46 3.36 -9.62
N LYS A 141 -9.46 3.23 -10.49
CA LYS A 141 -9.31 2.64 -11.83
C LYS A 141 -8.46 3.53 -12.75
N GLU A 142 -8.53 4.84 -12.61
CA GLU A 142 -7.66 5.75 -13.39
C GLU A 142 -6.22 5.76 -12.88
N LEU A 143 -6.02 5.53 -11.59
CA LEU A 143 -4.70 5.53 -10.95
C LEU A 143 -3.90 4.24 -11.21
N LEU A 144 -4.56 3.08 -11.35
CA LEU A 144 -3.97 1.73 -11.31
C LEU A 144 -4.18 0.97 -12.62
#